data_AF-A0A6A5AT01-F1
#
_entry.id   AF-A0A6A5AT01-F1
#
_cell.length_a   1.000
_cell.length_b   1.000
_cell.length_c   1.000
_cell.angle_alpha   90.00
_cell.angle_beta   90.00
_cell.angle_gamma   90.00
#
_symmetry.space_group_name_H-M   'P 1'
#
loop_
_entity.id
_entity.type
_entity.pdbx_description
1 polymer ?
#
loop_
_entity_poly.entity_id
_entity_poly.type
_entity_poly.pdbx_seq_one_letter_code
_entity_poly.pdbx_strand_id
1 'polypeptide(L)'
;MDGFFWQMLTGEYAHLLVVGNVVGMATWLRRLSNRKCSQITTWQDAGLVSAHAFLVGRLVQLAVANFGSAAYFRRAFVDSGVLSSADAKSRIGNRSWSDWWSLWNPLPFSLRFPGSIKTVAYGWVGERLPHALQMDVYRHENCGEMPPVLLFIHGGGWLLGSKATIPSTLLHAVRRTTLVLLVVQTTIILLPKIWTCVLIRQIYRPILGTEFCM
;
A
#
# COMPACT_ATOMS: atom_id res chain seq x y z
N MET A 1 3.25 17.40 -0.36
CA MET A 1 3.14 16.31 0.66
C MET A 1 1.69 15.81 0.79
N ASP A 2 0.82 16.18 -0.15
CA ASP A 2 -0.62 16.32 0.14
C ASP A 2 -1.43 15.10 -0.28
N GLY A 3 -0.82 14.11 -0.95
CA GLY A 3 -1.45 12.83 -1.30
C GLY A 3 -1.04 11.66 -0.41
N PHE A 4 0.07 11.77 0.33
CA PHE A 4 0.66 10.67 1.10
C PHE A 4 -0.25 10.22 2.24
N PHE A 5 -0.75 11.17 3.03
CA PHE A 5 -1.66 10.88 4.15
C PHE A 5 -2.99 10.30 3.67
N TRP A 6 -3.61 10.90 2.63
CA TRP A 6 -4.88 10.43 2.09
C TRP A 6 -4.82 9.03 1.46
N GLN A 7 -3.68 8.66 0.85
CA GLN A 7 -3.47 7.33 0.28
C GLN A 7 -3.23 6.25 1.35
N MET A 8 -2.47 6.56 2.40
CA MET A 8 -2.29 5.60 3.50
C MET A 8 -3.54 5.44 4.37
N LEU A 9 -4.32 6.51 4.55
CA LEU A 9 -5.55 6.54 5.35
C LEU A 9 -6.55 5.45 4.92
N THR A 10 -6.75 5.28 3.61
CA THR A 10 -7.76 4.34 3.09
C THR A 10 -7.26 2.90 3.00
N GLY A 11 -5.94 2.70 2.85
CA GLY A 11 -5.31 1.39 2.80
C GLY A 11 -4.96 0.86 4.19
N GLU A 12 -3.82 1.26 4.76
CA GLU A 12 -3.26 0.66 5.98
C GLU A 12 -4.09 0.95 7.23
N TYR A 13 -4.81 2.09 7.25
CA TYR A 13 -5.60 2.55 8.40
C TYR A 13 -7.11 2.36 8.25
N ALA A 14 -7.56 1.55 7.29
CA ALA A 14 -9.00 1.32 7.05
C ALA A 14 -9.75 0.94 8.34
N HIS A 15 -9.16 0.08 9.17
CA HIS A 15 -9.72 -0.34 10.45
C HIS A 15 -9.92 0.81 11.46
N LEU A 16 -9.03 1.80 11.47
CA LEU A 16 -9.15 2.98 12.32
C LEU A 16 -10.20 3.95 11.81
N LEU A 17 -10.29 4.08 10.50
CA LEU A 17 -11.34 4.86 9.87
C LEU A 17 -12.71 4.23 10.09
N VAL A 18 -12.82 2.89 10.12
CA VAL A 18 -14.06 2.21 10.54
C VAL A 18 -14.43 2.64 11.96
N VAL A 19 -13.50 2.52 12.92
CA VAL A 19 -13.77 2.89 14.33
C VAL A 19 -14.18 4.36 14.44
N GLY A 20 -13.43 5.27 13.82
CA GLY A 20 -13.74 6.69 13.83
C GLY A 20 -15.11 7.02 13.23
N ASN A 21 -15.46 6.42 12.09
CA ASN A 21 -16.76 6.62 11.46
C ASN A 21 -17.90 6.01 12.27
N VAL A 22 -17.71 4.83 12.88
CA VAL A 22 -18.72 4.21 13.75
C VAL A 22 -18.95 5.05 15.01
N VAL A 23 -17.90 5.56 15.66
CA VAL A 23 -18.01 6.44 16.82
C VAL A 23 -18.66 7.77 16.45
N GLY A 24 -18.28 8.37 15.31
CA GLY A 24 -18.93 9.57 14.77
C GLY A 24 -20.41 9.37 14.52
N MET A 25 -20.78 8.25 13.89
CA MET A 25 -22.18 7.90 13.64
C MET A 25 -22.95 7.65 14.95
N ALA A 26 -22.38 6.93 15.92
CA ALA A 26 -23.00 6.66 17.21
C ALA A 26 -23.21 7.92 18.05
N THR A 27 -22.22 8.83 18.06
CA THR A 27 -22.34 10.12 18.75
C THR A 27 -23.37 11.03 18.07
N TRP A 28 -23.46 11.01 16.74
CA TRP A 28 -24.50 11.72 16.00
C TRP A 28 -25.90 11.18 16.29
N LEU A 29 -26.08 9.86 16.24
CA LEU A 29 -27.35 9.20 16.56
C LEU A 29 -27.79 9.47 18.01
N ARG A 30 -26.85 9.45 18.98
CA ARG A 30 -27.14 9.81 20.37
C ARG A 30 -27.57 11.28 20.49
N ARG A 31 -26.95 12.21 19.75
CA ARG A 31 -27.38 13.62 19.71
C ARG A 31 -28.79 13.75 19.14
N LEU A 32 -29.11 13.03 18.06
CA LEU A 32 -30.46 13.01 17.49
C LEU A 32 -31.49 12.47 18.47
N SER A 33 -31.18 11.37 19.17
CA SER A 33 -32.06 10.77 20.18
C SER A 33 -32.34 11.69 21.38
N ASN A 34 -31.45 12.64 21.67
CA ASN A 34 -31.60 13.61 22.76
C ASN A 34 -32.27 14.92 22.32
N ARG A 35 -32.63 15.08 21.04
CA ARG A 35 -33.34 16.28 20.57
C ARG A 35 -34.79 16.25 21.05
N LYS A 36 -35.34 17.42 21.38
CA LYS A 36 -36.78 17.55 21.69
C LYS A 36 -37.61 17.28 20.43
N CYS A 37 -38.80 16.71 20.59
CA CYS A 37 -39.73 16.34 19.50
C CYS A 37 -40.08 17.50 18.53
N SER A 38 -39.85 18.77 18.91
CA SER A 38 -40.09 19.93 18.04
C SER A 38 -38.95 20.24 17.06
N GLN A 39 -37.79 19.59 17.18
CA GLN A 39 -36.71 19.70 16.21
C GLN A 39 -36.85 18.60 15.15
N ILE A 40 -37.37 18.97 13.97
CA ILE A 40 -37.50 18.08 12.81
C ILE A 40 -36.13 17.54 12.40
N THR A 41 -36.03 16.22 12.25
CA THR A 41 -34.88 15.55 11.62
C THR A 41 -34.74 16.07 10.19
N THR A 42 -33.63 16.74 9.88
CA THR A 42 -33.46 17.37 8.57
C THR A 42 -33.02 16.34 7.53
N TRP A 43 -33.30 16.58 6.24
CA TRP A 43 -32.72 15.81 5.14
C TRP A 43 -31.18 15.75 5.19
N GLN A 44 -30.56 16.77 5.80
CA GLN A 44 -29.12 16.81 6.06
C GLN A 44 -28.69 15.74 7.08
N ASP A 45 -29.45 15.54 8.16
CA ASP A 45 -29.18 14.48 9.15
C ASP A 45 -29.26 13.09 8.50
N ALA A 46 -30.28 12.84 7.67
CA ALA A 46 -30.45 11.58 6.95
C ALA A 46 -29.36 11.35 5.89
N GLY A 47 -28.98 12.40 5.16
CA GLY A 47 -27.89 12.36 4.18
C GLY A 47 -26.54 12.06 4.84
N LEU A 48 -26.25 12.70 5.97
CA LEU A 48 -25.00 12.48 6.71
C LEU A 48 -24.89 11.06 7.27
N VAL A 49 -25.96 10.54 7.88
CA VAL A 49 -25.98 9.15 8.40
C VAL A 49 -25.82 8.15 7.24
N SER A 50 -26.50 8.36 6.13
CA SER A 50 -26.38 7.51 4.94
C SER A 50 -24.96 7.52 4.35
N ALA A 51 -24.33 8.69 4.28
CA ALA A 51 -22.95 8.82 3.82
C ALA A 51 -21.96 8.10 4.73
N HIS A 52 -22.09 8.25 6.06
CA HIS A 52 -21.27 7.52 7.03
C HIS A 52 -21.50 6.01 6.94
N ALA A 53 -22.74 5.54 6.82
CA ALA A 53 -23.05 4.12 6.68
C ALA A 53 -22.42 3.52 5.41
N PHE A 54 -22.51 4.22 4.28
CA PHE A 54 -21.85 3.81 3.04
C PHE A 54 -20.33 3.76 3.19
N LEU A 55 -19.72 4.80 3.77
CA LEU A 55 -18.27 4.85 4.02
C LEU A 55 -17.81 3.72 4.94
N VAL A 56 -18.54 3.44 6.02
CA VAL A 56 -18.26 2.31 6.92
C VAL A 56 -18.30 1.00 6.15
N GLY A 57 -19.32 0.76 5.32
CA GLY A 57 -19.40 -0.45 4.50
C GLY A 57 -18.18 -0.64 3.59
N ARG A 58 -17.74 0.42 2.91
CA ARG A 58 -16.53 0.40 2.06
C ARG A 58 -15.26 0.16 2.86
N LEU A 59 -15.12 0.81 4.01
CA LEU A 59 -13.96 0.67 4.89
C LEU A 59 -13.89 -0.72 5.54
N VAL A 60 -15.03 -1.33 5.88
CA VAL A 60 -15.10 -2.71 6.37
C VAL A 60 -14.67 -3.67 5.28
N GLN A 61 -15.14 -3.50 4.04
CA GLN A 61 -14.67 -4.32 2.90
C GLN A 61 -13.15 -4.22 2.72
N LEU A 62 -12.60 -3.00 2.79
CA LEU A 62 -11.15 -2.76 2.73
C LEU A 62 -10.41 -3.40 3.91
N ALA A 63 -10.93 -3.28 5.13
CA ALA A 63 -10.33 -3.89 6.32
C ALA A 63 -10.30 -5.42 6.20
N VAL A 64 -11.40 -6.05 5.78
CA VAL A 64 -11.46 -7.49 5.53
C VAL A 64 -10.46 -7.92 4.45
N ALA A 65 -10.41 -7.20 3.34
CA ALA A 65 -9.44 -7.46 2.27
C ALA A 65 -7.99 -7.35 2.76
N ASN A 66 -7.69 -6.33 3.58
CA ASN A 66 -6.38 -6.14 4.19
C ASN A 66 -6.01 -7.29 5.13
N PHE A 67 -6.95 -7.75 5.98
CA PHE A 67 -6.71 -8.90 6.85
C PHE A 67 -6.47 -10.18 6.04
N GLY A 68 -7.20 -10.37 4.94
CA GLY A 68 -7.01 -11.49 4.01
C GLY A 68 -5.71 -11.43 3.21
N SER A 69 -5.18 -10.24 2.93
CA SER A 69 -3.99 -10.04 2.08
C SER A 69 -2.76 -10.82 2.56
N ALA A 70 -2.59 -10.97 3.88
CA ALA A 70 -1.47 -11.72 4.45
C ALA A 70 -1.48 -13.20 4.01
N ALA A 71 -2.65 -13.81 3.83
CA ALA A 71 -2.76 -15.19 3.36
C ALA A 71 -2.31 -15.32 1.89
N TYR A 72 -2.66 -14.35 1.04
CA TYR A 72 -2.21 -14.30 -0.35
C TYR A 72 -0.70 -14.10 -0.45
N PHE A 73 -0.12 -13.20 0.36
CA PHE A 73 1.33 -13.01 0.44
C PHE A 73 2.03 -14.29 0.89
N ARG A 74 1.56 -14.95 1.96
CA ARG A 74 2.12 -16.23 2.42
C ARG A 74 2.13 -17.26 1.30
N ARG A 75 1.00 -17.42 0.62
CA ARG A 75 0.87 -18.38 -0.47
C ARG A 75 1.82 -18.09 -1.62
N ALA A 76 1.89 -16.84 -2.08
CA ALA A 76 2.79 -16.45 -3.16
C ALA A 76 4.27 -16.71 -2.81
N PHE A 77 4.68 -16.45 -1.57
CA PHE A 77 6.06 -16.72 -1.10
C PHE A 77 6.38 -18.21 -0.97
N VAL A 78 5.40 -19.03 -0.61
CA VAL A 78 5.54 -20.49 -0.56
C VAL A 78 5.59 -21.08 -1.97
N ASP A 79 4.66 -20.68 -2.84
CA ASP A 79 4.54 -21.17 -4.21
C ASP A 79 5.76 -20.78 -5.06
N SER A 80 6.41 -19.65 -4.76
CA SER A 80 7.67 -19.21 -5.39
C SER A 80 8.93 -19.84 -4.78
N GLY A 81 8.80 -20.69 -3.76
CA GLY A 81 9.94 -21.35 -3.10
C GLY A 81 10.81 -20.40 -2.27
N VAL A 82 10.37 -19.16 -2.03
CA VAL A 82 11.12 -18.15 -1.27
C VAL A 82 11.11 -18.46 0.23
N LEU A 83 9.99 -18.95 0.76
CA LEU A 83 9.84 -19.32 2.16
C LEU A 83 9.18 -20.69 2.31
N SER A 84 9.56 -21.42 3.37
CA SER A 84 8.80 -22.57 3.82
C SER A 84 7.41 -22.15 4.32
N SER A 85 6.43 -23.06 4.30
CA SER A 85 5.08 -22.78 4.82
C SER A 85 5.10 -22.35 6.30
N ALA A 86 6.00 -22.94 7.10
CA ALA A 86 6.19 -22.58 8.50
C ALA A 86 6.78 -21.16 8.67
N ASP A 87 7.79 -20.81 7.88
CA ASP A 87 8.39 -19.48 7.87
C ASP A 87 7.43 -18.40 7.37
N ALA A 88 6.66 -18.69 6.32
CA ALA A 88 5.67 -17.76 5.79
C ALA A 88 4.62 -17.41 6.86
N LYS A 89 4.12 -18.40 7.61
CA LYS A 89 3.15 -18.20 8.69
C LYS A 89 3.72 -17.38 9.85
N SER A 90 4.99 -17.60 10.21
CA SER A 90 5.65 -16.91 11.34
C SER A 90 6.11 -15.50 11.00
N ARG A 91 6.52 -15.23 9.75
CA ARG A 91 7.13 -13.96 9.32
C ARG A 91 6.13 -12.97 8.72
N ILE A 92 5.14 -13.47 7.96
CA ILE A 92 4.17 -12.63 7.24
C ILE A 92 2.88 -12.55 8.04
N GLY A 93 2.45 -11.34 8.40
CA GLY A 93 1.17 -11.09 9.09
C GLY A 93 1.17 -11.32 10.61
N ASN A 94 2.20 -11.96 11.18
CA ASN A 94 2.36 -12.07 12.63
C ASN A 94 3.09 -10.84 13.18
N ARG A 95 2.35 -9.82 13.64
CA ARG A 95 2.93 -8.55 14.11
C ARG A 95 3.03 -8.53 15.64
N SER A 96 4.16 -8.07 16.16
CA SER A 96 4.25 -7.75 17.58
C SER A 96 3.41 -6.50 17.89
N TRP A 97 3.14 -6.26 19.18
CA TRP A 97 2.50 -5.02 19.62
C TRP A 97 3.32 -3.77 19.26
N SER A 98 4.64 -3.87 19.28
CA SER A 98 5.54 -2.78 18.86
C SER A 98 5.48 -2.51 17.36
N ASP A 99 5.34 -3.55 16.53
CA ASP A 99 5.14 -3.39 15.09
C ASP A 99 3.76 -2.76 14.83
N TRP A 100 2.74 -3.15 15.58
CA TRP A 100 1.44 -2.48 15.54
C TRP A 100 1.57 -1.00 15.87
N TRP A 101 2.29 -0.63 16.93
CA TRP A 101 2.54 0.78 17.27
C TRP A 101 3.35 1.53 16.22
N SER A 102 4.24 0.85 15.50
CA SER A 102 4.97 1.46 14.38
C SER A 102 4.04 1.85 13.23
N LEU A 103 2.94 1.13 13.02
CA LEU A 103 1.91 1.53 12.05
C LEU A 103 1.27 2.83 12.49
N TRP A 104 1.09 3.08 13.78
CA TRP A 104 0.53 4.35 14.25
C TRP A 104 1.51 5.54 14.20
N ASN A 105 2.77 5.30 13.85
CA ASN A 105 3.78 6.34 13.76
C ASN A 105 3.71 7.01 12.38
N PRO A 106 3.49 8.33 12.29
CA PRO A 106 3.47 9.04 11.01
C PRO A 106 4.85 9.12 10.32
N LEU A 107 5.92 8.73 11.00
CA LEU A 107 7.26 8.70 10.42
C LEU A 107 7.42 7.53 9.43
N PRO A 108 8.04 7.77 8.26
CA PRO A 108 8.19 6.73 7.24
C PRO A 108 9.06 5.58 7.75
N PHE A 109 8.57 4.35 7.57
CA PHE A 109 9.24 3.13 8.05
C PHE A 109 10.62 2.89 7.40
N SER A 110 10.88 3.50 6.24
CA SER A 110 12.19 3.46 5.57
C SER A 110 13.34 3.93 6.48
N LEU A 111 13.08 4.83 7.44
CA LEU A 111 14.09 5.29 8.42
C LEU A 111 14.54 4.20 9.40
N ARG A 112 13.77 3.10 9.53
CA ARG A 112 14.01 2.02 10.48
C ARG A 112 14.29 0.67 9.80
N PHE A 113 14.53 0.67 8.49
CA PHE A 113 14.81 -0.55 7.76
C PHE A 113 16.19 -1.09 8.15
N PRO A 114 16.32 -2.36 8.59
CA PRO A 114 17.61 -2.95 8.95
C PRO A 114 18.35 -3.39 7.69
N GLY A 115 19.04 -2.44 7.08
CA GLY A 115 19.77 -2.65 5.84
C GLY A 115 20.09 -1.37 5.10
N SER A 116 20.50 -1.54 3.86
CA SER A 116 20.81 -0.42 2.97
C SER A 116 19.62 -0.11 2.07
N ILE A 117 19.34 1.18 1.91
CA ILE A 117 18.40 1.71 0.93
C ILE A 117 19.21 2.50 -0.07
N LYS A 118 19.14 2.13 -1.35
CA LYS A 118 19.82 2.85 -2.44
C LYS A 118 18.83 3.21 -3.53
N THR A 119 18.78 4.48 -3.90
CA THR A 119 18.08 4.88 -5.12
C THR A 119 18.99 4.65 -6.31
N VAL A 120 18.49 3.96 -7.33
CA VAL A 120 19.21 3.72 -8.59
C VAL A 120 18.32 4.11 -9.78
N ALA A 121 18.95 4.61 -10.84
CA ALA A 121 18.28 4.77 -12.12
C ALA A 121 18.26 3.43 -12.85
N TYR A 122 17.09 2.98 -13.32
CA TYR A 122 16.94 1.68 -14.00
C TYR A 122 16.58 1.80 -15.47
N GLY A 123 16.22 3.00 -15.91
CA GLY A 123 15.89 3.28 -17.29
C GLY A 123 15.80 4.77 -17.54
N TRP A 124 15.76 5.14 -18.81
CA TRP A 124 15.55 6.52 -19.25
C TRP A 124 14.37 6.53 -20.20
N VAL A 125 13.48 7.51 -20.02
CA VAL A 125 12.27 7.66 -20.84
C VAL A 125 12.08 9.11 -21.27
N GLY A 126 11.44 9.32 -22.42
CA GLY A 126 11.23 10.62 -23.03
C GLY A 126 12.13 10.80 -24.24
N GLU A 127 11.51 10.95 -25.41
CA GLU A 127 12.22 11.05 -26.70
C GLU A 127 12.88 12.43 -26.89
N ARG A 128 12.23 13.49 -26.39
CA ARG A 128 12.74 14.88 -26.51
C ARG A 128 13.41 15.41 -25.25
N LEU A 129 12.99 14.93 -24.09
CA LEU A 129 13.53 15.29 -22.77
C LEU A 129 13.68 14.00 -21.98
N PRO A 130 14.84 13.35 -22.06
CA PRO A 130 15.06 12.09 -21.36
C PRO A 130 15.14 12.36 -19.85
N HIS A 131 14.34 11.60 -19.11
CA HIS A 131 14.31 11.62 -17.66
C HIS A 131 14.54 10.20 -17.11
N ALA A 132 15.32 10.11 -16.04
CA ALA A 132 15.67 8.84 -15.41
C ALA A 132 14.48 8.28 -14.64
N LEU A 133 14.10 7.04 -14.94
CA LEU A 133 13.24 6.24 -14.10
C LEU A 133 14.06 5.70 -12.93
N GLN A 134 13.55 5.94 -11.72
CA GLN A 134 14.25 5.58 -10.49
C GLN A 134 13.58 4.40 -9.79
N MET A 135 14.37 3.59 -9.10
CA MET A 135 13.87 2.62 -8.15
C MET A 135 14.64 2.71 -6.85
N ASP A 136 13.99 2.36 -5.74
CA ASP A 136 14.64 2.20 -4.45
C ASP A 136 14.90 0.73 -4.18
N VAL A 137 16.16 0.40 -3.93
CA VAL A 137 16.65 -0.94 -3.64
C VAL A 137 16.81 -1.06 -2.13
N TYR A 138 15.94 -1.86 -1.52
CA TYR A 138 15.98 -2.22 -0.11
C TYR A 138 16.69 -3.57 0.01
N ARG A 139 17.89 -3.57 0.60
CA ARG A 139 18.67 -4.78 0.84
C ARG A 139 18.87 -4.98 2.33
N HIS A 140 18.37 -6.10 2.84
CA HIS A 140 18.55 -6.50 4.24
C HIS A 140 20.03 -6.85 4.52
N GLU A 141 20.51 -6.62 5.75
CA GLU A 141 21.91 -6.88 6.14
C GLU A 141 22.28 -8.36 6.00
N ASN A 142 21.36 -9.24 6.38
CA ASN A 142 21.53 -10.70 6.31
C ASN A 142 21.19 -11.32 4.94
N CYS A 143 21.27 -10.57 3.84
CA CYS A 143 21.08 -11.12 2.50
C CYS A 143 22.31 -11.93 2.06
N GLY A 144 22.08 -13.15 1.53
CA GLY A 144 23.13 -13.93 0.86
C GLY A 144 23.64 -13.26 -0.43
N GLU A 145 24.56 -13.91 -1.13
CA GLU A 145 25.16 -13.35 -2.36
C GLU A 145 24.16 -13.18 -3.50
N MET A 146 23.19 -14.09 -3.61
CA MET A 146 22.13 -14.07 -4.62
C MET A 146 20.74 -14.19 -3.95
N PRO A 147 20.28 -13.13 -3.28
CA PRO A 147 19.00 -13.16 -2.58
C PRO A 147 17.84 -13.10 -3.58
N PRO A 148 16.69 -13.72 -3.28
CA PRO A 148 15.52 -13.56 -4.12
C PRO A 148 15.07 -12.09 -4.14
N VAL A 149 14.55 -11.66 -5.29
CA VAL A 149 14.19 -10.27 -5.57
C VAL A 149 12.67 -10.15 -5.62
N LEU A 150 12.13 -9.21 -4.86
CA LEU A 150 10.72 -8.82 -4.91
C LEU A 150 10.60 -7.47 -5.62
N LEU A 151 9.93 -7.44 -6.77
CA LEU A 151 9.60 -6.21 -7.47
C LEU A 151 8.24 -5.68 -6.97
N PHE A 152 8.23 -4.46 -6.42
CA PHE A 152 7.03 -3.77 -5.98
C PHE A 152 6.76 -2.54 -6.84
N ILE A 153 5.53 -2.50 -7.36
CA ILE A 153 4.98 -1.37 -8.09
C ILE A 153 3.85 -0.81 -7.24
N HIS A 154 3.91 0.47 -6.89
CA HIS A 154 2.90 1.08 -6.05
C HIS A 154 1.53 1.08 -6.73
N GLY A 155 0.48 1.01 -5.90
CA GLY A 155 -0.89 1.25 -6.35
C GLY A 155 -1.18 2.73 -6.55
N GLY A 156 -2.47 3.09 -6.59
CA GLY A 156 -2.93 4.48 -6.79
C GLY A 156 -3.63 4.71 -8.13
N GLY A 157 -4.15 3.63 -8.73
CA GLY A 157 -5.01 3.71 -9.92
C GLY A 157 -4.33 4.33 -11.13
N TRP A 158 -2.99 4.22 -11.21
CA TRP A 158 -2.19 4.82 -12.28
C TRP A 158 -2.25 6.35 -12.32
N LEU A 159 -2.65 7.00 -11.23
CA LEU A 159 -2.76 8.46 -11.15
C LEU A 159 -1.94 9.01 -10.00
N LEU A 160 -1.73 8.18 -8.99
CA LEU A 160 -1.30 8.55 -7.67
C LEU A 160 -0.26 7.55 -7.18
N GLY A 161 0.58 7.99 -6.24
CA GLY A 161 1.62 7.18 -5.61
C GLY A 161 3.01 7.49 -6.14
N SER A 162 4.00 7.05 -5.37
CA SER A 162 5.43 7.17 -5.71
C SER A 162 6.20 6.06 -5.02
N LYS A 163 7.51 5.96 -5.30
CA LYS A 163 8.39 5.05 -4.56
C LYS A 163 8.45 5.35 -3.05
N ALA A 164 8.01 6.53 -2.60
CA ALA A 164 7.90 6.86 -1.18
C ALA A 164 6.62 6.32 -0.50
N THR A 165 5.62 5.88 -1.29
CA THR A 165 4.33 5.37 -0.77
C THR A 165 4.34 3.84 -0.66
N ILE A 166 5.37 3.28 -0.04
CA ILE A 166 5.46 1.84 0.19
C ILE A 166 4.66 1.50 1.44
N PRO A 167 3.78 0.48 1.38
CA PRO A 167 3.11 -0.04 2.57
C PRO A 167 4.12 -0.44 3.64
N SER A 168 4.00 0.11 4.84
CA SER A 168 4.83 -0.23 6.00
C SER A 168 4.78 -1.74 6.30
N THR A 169 3.62 -2.34 6.03
CA THR A 169 3.33 -3.76 6.16
C THR A 169 4.20 -4.63 5.24
N LEU A 170 4.48 -4.16 4.02
CA LEU A 170 5.37 -4.81 3.07
C LEU A 170 6.83 -4.70 3.50
N LEU A 171 7.27 -3.53 3.95
CA LEU A 171 8.63 -3.33 4.44
C LEU A 171 8.93 -4.19 5.67
N HIS A 172 7.95 -4.39 6.56
CA HIS A 172 8.06 -5.31 7.70
C HIS A 172 8.20 -6.77 7.27
N ALA A 173 7.47 -7.20 6.24
CA ALA A 173 7.61 -8.55 5.70
C ALA A 173 9.01 -8.74 5.10
N VAL A 174 9.48 -7.78 4.30
CA VAL A 174 10.82 -7.81 3.70
C VAL A 174 11.90 -7.82 4.79
N ARG A 175 11.79 -6.97 5.81
CA ARG A 175 12.71 -6.96 6.98
C ARG A 175 12.89 -8.33 7.62
N ARG A 176 11.85 -9.16 7.68
CA ARG A 176 11.91 -10.46 8.36
C ARG A 176 12.36 -11.58 7.44
N THR A 177 12.77 -11.25 6.23
CA THR A 177 13.13 -12.19 5.18
C THR A 177 14.46 -11.77 4.56
N THR A 178 15.14 -12.67 3.86
CA THR A 178 16.47 -12.41 3.29
C THR A 178 16.39 -11.88 1.84
N LEU A 179 15.29 -11.19 1.50
CA LEU A 179 15.04 -10.68 0.15
C LEU A 179 15.59 -9.28 -0.07
N VAL A 180 15.78 -8.98 -1.36
CA VAL A 180 15.92 -7.61 -1.85
C VAL A 180 14.57 -7.15 -2.39
N LEU A 181 14.09 -6.01 -1.90
CA LEU A 181 12.89 -5.36 -2.41
C LEU A 181 13.29 -4.22 -3.35
N LEU A 182 12.74 -4.23 -4.56
CA LEU A 182 12.88 -3.17 -5.54
C LEU A 182 11.57 -2.40 -5.62
N VAL A 183 11.59 -1.12 -5.30
CA VAL A 183 10.40 -0.26 -5.37
C VAL A 183 10.52 0.68 -6.54
N VAL A 184 9.65 0.51 -7.52
CA VAL A 184 9.72 1.26 -8.78
C VAL A 184 8.99 2.59 -8.67
N GLN A 185 9.65 3.67 -9.08
CA GLN A 185 8.97 4.93 -9.39
C GLN A 185 8.36 4.81 -10.78
N THR A 186 7.03 4.84 -10.85
CA THR A 186 6.35 5.04 -12.13
C THR A 186 6.20 6.54 -12.39
N THR A 187 6.52 6.98 -13.60
CA THR A 187 6.23 8.35 -14.04
C THR A 187 4.99 8.27 -14.91
N ILE A 188 3.89 8.88 -14.46
CA ILE A 188 2.65 8.86 -15.22
C ILE A 188 2.35 10.29 -15.68
N ILE A 189 2.53 10.53 -16.97
CA ILE A 189 1.95 11.67 -17.68
C ILE A 189 0.63 11.16 -18.28
N LEU A 190 -0.47 11.65 -17.71
CA LEU A 190 -1.86 11.29 -17.98
C LEU A 190 -2.27 11.37 -19.47
N LEU A 191 -2.46 10.23 -20.15
CA LEU A 191 -3.34 10.08 -21.34
C LEU A 191 -3.91 8.63 -21.44
N PRO A 192 -5.19 8.42 -21.80
CA PRO A 192 -5.99 7.38 -21.13
C PRO A 192 -6.06 5.98 -21.77
N LYS A 193 -5.50 5.71 -22.96
CA LYS A 193 -5.89 4.47 -23.70
C LYS A 193 -4.80 3.62 -24.34
N ILE A 194 -3.55 4.07 -24.46
CA ILE A 194 -2.52 3.36 -25.25
C ILE A 194 -1.44 2.67 -24.37
N TRP A 195 -1.39 2.91 -23.06
CA TRP A 195 -0.13 2.79 -22.32
C TRP A 195 0.01 1.64 -21.30
N THR A 196 -0.99 0.78 -21.09
CA THR A 196 -0.79 -0.43 -20.25
C THR A 196 0.38 -1.27 -20.79
N CYS A 197 0.47 -1.41 -22.11
CA CYS A 197 1.59 -2.09 -22.77
C CYS A 197 2.90 -1.32 -22.65
N VAL A 198 2.88 0.01 -22.66
CA VAL A 198 4.13 0.80 -22.61
C VAL A 198 4.71 0.83 -21.20
N LEU A 199 3.91 0.83 -20.14
CA LEU A 199 4.42 0.71 -18.78
C LEU A 199 5.00 -0.69 -18.51
N ILE A 200 4.33 -1.74 -19.00
CA ILE A 200 4.91 -3.10 -19.01
C ILE A 200 6.24 -3.07 -19.78
N ARG A 201 6.30 -2.46 -20.96
CA ARG A 201 7.55 -2.34 -21.72
C ARG A 201 8.62 -1.51 -21.00
N GLN A 202 8.26 -0.46 -20.29
CA GLN A 202 9.21 0.40 -19.55
C GLN A 202 9.75 -0.26 -18.28
N ILE A 203 8.99 -1.14 -17.64
CA ILE A 203 9.41 -1.86 -16.44
C ILE A 203 10.13 -3.15 -16.84
N TYR A 204 9.55 -3.95 -17.73
CA TYR A 204 10.07 -5.28 -18.05
C TYR A 204 11.17 -5.28 -19.12
N ARG A 205 11.22 -4.35 -20.09
CA ARG A 205 12.27 -4.33 -21.11
C ARG A 205 13.67 -4.04 -20.54
N PRO A 206 13.87 -3.07 -19.62
CA PRO A 206 15.17 -2.88 -19.00
C PRO A 206 15.51 -3.93 -17.92
N ILE A 207 14.51 -4.61 -17.34
CA ILE A 207 14.72 -5.61 -16.27
C ILE A 207 14.94 -7.04 -16.83
N LEU A 208 14.27 -7.44 -17.91
CA LEU A 208 14.25 -8.82 -18.44
C LEU A 208 14.84 -8.99 -19.85
N GLY A 209 15.29 -7.92 -20.51
CA GLY A 209 16.03 -8.01 -21.78
C GLY A 209 15.30 -8.63 -22.97
N THR A 210 14.00 -8.93 -22.90
CA THR A 210 13.27 -9.63 -23.99
C THR A 210 11.88 -9.04 -24.23
N GLU A 211 11.49 -9.02 -25.51
CA GLU A 211 10.22 -8.47 -25.99
C GLU A 211 9.06 -9.41 -25.66
N PHE A 212 8.12 -8.95 -24.82
CA PHE A 212 6.83 -9.60 -24.59
C PHE A 212 5.72 -8.77 -25.25
N CYS A 213 5.35 -9.16 -26.47
CA CYS A 213 4.03 -8.90 -27.06
C CYS A 213 3.66 -10.13 -27.90
N MET A 214 2.63 -10.87 -27.48
CA MET A 214 1.67 -11.48 -28.41
C MET A 214 0.36 -10.70 -28.26
#